data_AF-A0A519H755-F1
#
_entry.id   AF-A0A519H755-F1
#
_cell.length_a   1.000
_cell.length_b   1.000
_cell.length_c   1.000
_cell.angle_alpha   90.00
_cell.angle_beta   90.00
_cell.angle_gamma   90.00
#
_symmetry.space_group_name_H-M   'P 1'
#
loop_
_entity.id
_entity.type
_entity.pdbx_description
1 polymer ?
#
loop_
_entity_poly.entity_id
_entity_poly.type
_entity_poly.pdbx_seq_one_letter_code
_entity_poly.pdbx_strand_id
1 'polypeptide(L)'
;MDELWSRVRDLAPDLEASAADTDAARVALHAAIAAEPPHRAHRSPRARAFAGGRWSLPSGMLAAVAAVVVVAVIAAGAIVASQWLSQPAPQIAHDWAQVDLHRPLLDQADQGEYVRVATITQAPSTFEGEGTDFSEDSYVVLRTVSSVYLSDHATWMSVLGEEPQRIVRTVGRDGEAMAELVNVDEPPSVLEADTPAAGWRQSLPGDAEGLIEALAERQGTLPPESLKEAQDRFWFMYLADPAWYAFTTDQRRAVLEYIADGPDTQRTVREDGSWEMSYAIGGGTATTVFDPVAMLPMSGSSTGGLFGPVADGSDDLAARWRTEISIVDGAPEAVIPDEPATFSCNGVPIPGSYAHYDGLTEMLDDNGRAALEADGVPGLDPEEWAVVSQSPERVVLWSWVIHQEQLSQGDLPSGIPALTHELLTIENDGEEWSLTGWAGCVLKQVLPDHDVADVELDPAFAVTASTTQLHFLVTELGCSPTPLEGRVELLDLQEFAGEGVEVLLGIRPAPSDGATCDTPQTAAFAVDLSEPIGDGFIGDRTYMEPRLLHGEPTPER
;
A
#
# COMPACT_ATOMS: atom_id res chain seq x y z
N MET A 1 6.84 -8.32 28.00
CA MET A 1 8.27 -8.72 28.11
C MET A 1 8.53 -9.92 27.22
N ASP A 2 7.76 -11.01 27.32
CA ASP A 2 7.93 -12.17 26.44
C ASP A 2 7.64 -11.87 24.96
N GLU A 3 6.70 -10.96 24.69
CA GLU A 3 6.37 -10.45 23.34
C GLU A 3 7.49 -9.59 22.71
N LEU A 4 8.11 -8.72 23.51
CA LEU A 4 9.27 -7.92 23.08
C LEU A 4 10.51 -8.80 22.84
N TRP A 5 10.63 -9.92 23.55
CA TRP A 5 11.72 -10.88 23.37
C TRP A 5 11.54 -11.78 22.14
N SER A 6 10.32 -11.97 21.63
CA SER A 6 10.13 -12.70 20.36
C SER A 6 10.61 -11.86 19.18
N ARG A 7 10.23 -10.57 19.13
CA ARG A 7 10.67 -9.65 18.06
C ARG A 7 12.18 -9.45 17.98
N VAL A 8 12.90 -9.46 19.11
CA VAL A 8 14.38 -9.40 19.11
C VAL A 8 14.99 -10.69 18.55
N ARG A 9 14.33 -11.83 18.73
CA ARG A 9 14.75 -13.14 18.20
C ARG A 9 14.54 -13.24 16.68
N ASP A 10 13.52 -12.55 16.17
CA ASP A 10 13.21 -12.47 14.74
C ASP A 10 14.21 -11.57 13.98
N LEU A 11 14.77 -10.55 14.63
CA LEU A 11 15.74 -9.61 14.02
C LEU A 11 17.20 -10.07 14.09
N ALA A 12 17.51 -11.11 14.88
CA ALA A 12 18.85 -11.67 15.01
C ALA A 12 18.79 -13.18 15.34
N PRO A 13 18.38 -14.02 14.37
CA PRO A 13 18.04 -15.43 14.61
C PRO A 13 19.24 -16.28 15.12
N ASP A 14 20.47 -15.82 14.89
CA ASP A 14 21.69 -16.54 15.29
C ASP A 14 22.20 -16.17 16.69
N LEU A 15 21.53 -15.25 17.39
CA LEU A 15 21.95 -14.78 18.70
C LEU A 15 21.19 -15.52 19.82
N GLU A 16 21.62 -16.74 20.15
CA GLU A 16 21.10 -17.44 21.33
C GLU A 16 21.63 -16.80 22.63
N ALA A 17 20.86 -15.87 23.19
CA ALA A 17 21.12 -15.39 24.55
C ALA A 17 20.96 -16.57 25.51
N SER A 18 22.02 -16.95 26.21
CA SER A 18 21.95 -18.07 27.14
C SER A 18 21.00 -17.73 28.30
N ALA A 19 20.41 -18.76 28.92
CA ALA A 19 19.61 -18.57 30.14
C ALA A 19 20.39 -17.81 31.23
N ALA A 20 21.73 -17.98 31.26
CA ALA A 20 22.62 -17.26 32.15
C ALA A 20 22.73 -15.77 31.82
N ASP A 21 22.76 -15.39 30.55
CA ASP A 21 22.81 -13.99 30.12
C ASP A 21 21.49 -13.27 30.44
N THR A 22 20.37 -13.98 30.26
CA THR A 22 19.03 -13.47 30.58
C THR A 22 18.88 -13.25 32.09
N ASP A 23 19.33 -14.20 32.91
CA ASP A 23 19.31 -14.05 34.37
C ASP A 23 20.29 -12.96 34.85
N ALA A 24 21.46 -12.84 34.23
CA ALA A 24 22.40 -11.77 34.55
C ALA A 24 21.81 -10.38 34.25
N ALA A 25 21.14 -10.21 33.11
CA ALA A 25 20.45 -8.98 32.74
C ALA A 25 19.30 -8.66 33.72
N ARG A 26 18.51 -9.66 34.11
CA ARG A 26 17.43 -9.53 35.08
C ARG A 26 17.94 -9.08 36.45
N VAL A 27 19.03 -9.68 36.93
CA VAL A 27 19.68 -9.29 38.20
C VAL A 27 20.22 -7.86 38.13
N ALA A 28 20.84 -7.48 37.01
CA ALA A 28 21.37 -6.13 36.82
C ALA A 28 20.25 -5.07 36.81
N LEU A 29 19.12 -5.35 36.15
CA LEU A 29 17.96 -4.45 36.12
C LEU A 29 17.34 -4.28 37.51
N HIS A 30 17.14 -5.37 38.26
CA HIS A 30 16.63 -5.29 39.63
C HIS A 30 17.58 -4.54 40.57
N ALA A 31 18.90 -4.71 40.41
CA ALA A 31 19.88 -3.95 41.16
C ALA A 31 19.84 -2.46 40.82
N ALA A 32 19.61 -2.09 39.55
CA ALA A 32 19.47 -0.71 39.12
C ALA A 32 18.20 -0.06 39.71
N ILE A 33 17.06 -0.75 39.65
CA ILE A 33 15.79 -0.30 40.26
C ILE A 33 15.93 -0.14 41.79
N ALA A 34 16.63 -1.08 42.46
CA ALA A 34 16.85 -1.01 43.90
C ALA A 34 17.87 0.06 44.32
N ALA A 35 18.79 0.43 43.43
CA ALA A 35 19.76 1.50 43.64
C ALA A 35 19.18 2.89 43.38
N GLU A 36 18.01 2.98 42.77
CA GLU A 36 17.31 4.24 42.51
C GLU A 36 16.79 4.81 43.85
N PRO A 37 17.34 5.93 44.33
CA PRO A 37 16.92 6.48 45.60
C PRO A 37 15.45 6.91 45.50
N PRO A 38 14.61 6.60 46.50
CA PRO A 38 13.20 6.93 46.46
C PRO A 38 13.05 8.42 46.21
N HIS A 39 12.34 8.77 45.13
CA HIS A 39 12.08 10.14 44.70
C HIS A 39 11.67 11.00 45.90
N ARG A 40 12.60 11.80 46.41
CA ARG A 40 12.26 12.89 47.30
C ARG A 40 11.52 13.92 46.46
N ALA A 41 10.21 13.98 46.64
CA ALA A 41 9.40 15.13 46.25
C ALA A 41 10.01 16.40 46.87
N HIS A 42 10.84 17.11 46.10
CA HIS A 42 11.40 18.39 46.51
C HIS A 42 10.75 19.52 45.73
N ARG A 43 9.89 20.22 46.47
CA ARG A 43 9.55 21.63 46.33
C ARG A 43 10.73 22.44 45.80
N SER A 44 10.42 23.32 44.84
CA SER A 44 11.29 24.32 44.28
C SER A 44 12.04 25.16 45.32
N PRO A 45 13.34 25.41 45.09
CA PRO A 45 13.91 26.68 45.46
C PRO A 45 14.67 27.34 44.31
N ARG A 46 14.56 28.67 44.34
CA ARG A 46 15.18 29.69 43.50
C ARG A 46 16.61 29.38 43.03
N ALA A 47 16.83 29.74 41.76
CA ALA A 47 18.10 29.81 41.07
C ALA A 47 19.20 30.49 41.92
N ARG A 48 20.31 29.78 42.10
CA ARG A 48 21.63 30.36 42.31
C ARG A 48 22.57 29.81 41.26
N ALA A 49 23.25 30.72 40.59
CA ALA A 49 24.32 30.45 39.65
C ALA A 49 25.39 29.56 40.30
N PHE A 50 25.69 28.43 39.66
CA PHE A 50 26.90 27.65 39.90
C PHE A 50 27.79 27.76 38.66
N ALA A 51 28.88 28.51 38.82
CA ALA A 51 30.01 28.50 37.92
C ALA A 51 30.94 27.34 38.29
N GLY A 52 31.45 26.63 37.27
CA GLY A 52 32.76 25.97 37.30
C GLY A 52 32.92 24.76 38.21
N GLY A 53 32.27 23.64 37.88
CA GLY A 53 32.63 22.32 38.42
C GLY A 53 32.78 21.32 37.29
N ARG A 54 33.99 20.81 37.04
CA ARG A 54 34.25 19.65 36.20
C ARG A 54 33.65 18.43 36.89
N TRP A 55 32.47 17.98 36.46
CA TRP A 55 31.94 16.68 36.85
C TRP A 55 32.58 15.63 35.95
N SER A 56 33.66 15.02 36.44
CA SER A 56 34.15 13.76 35.87
C SER A 56 33.17 12.67 36.31
N LEU A 57 32.12 12.44 35.53
CA LEU A 57 31.37 11.20 35.65
C LEU A 57 32.33 10.05 35.35
N PRO A 58 32.41 9.01 36.19
CA PRO A 58 33.21 7.84 35.88
C PRO A 58 32.74 7.28 34.53
N SER A 59 33.68 6.96 33.65
CA SER A 59 33.41 6.54 32.26
C SER A 59 32.38 5.41 32.14
N GLY A 60 32.26 4.56 33.15
CA GLY A 60 31.22 3.52 33.20
C GLY A 60 29.78 4.04 33.31
N MET A 61 29.56 5.21 33.93
CA MET A 61 28.22 5.79 34.10
C MET A 61 27.74 6.48 32.83
N LEU A 62 28.65 7.11 32.07
CA LEU A 62 28.33 7.65 30.74
C LEU A 62 27.99 6.55 29.74
N ALA A 63 28.70 5.42 29.78
CA ALA A 63 28.38 4.26 28.95
C ALA A 63 27.01 3.64 29.31
N ALA A 64 26.69 3.55 30.61
CA ALA A 64 25.39 3.05 31.07
C ALA A 64 24.24 3.99 30.66
N VAL A 65 24.39 5.30 30.80
CA VAL A 65 23.38 6.28 30.38
C VAL A 65 23.20 6.25 28.86
N ALA A 66 24.28 6.19 28.09
CA ALA A 66 24.20 6.08 26.63
C ALA A 66 23.50 4.78 26.19
N ALA A 67 23.80 3.65 26.83
CA ALA A 67 23.12 2.38 26.55
C ALA A 67 21.61 2.44 26.86
N VAL A 68 21.22 3.05 27.99
CA VAL A 68 19.80 3.21 28.34
C VAL A 68 19.07 4.12 27.35
N VAL A 69 19.70 5.23 26.92
CA VAL A 69 19.11 6.13 25.92
C VAL A 69 18.99 5.44 24.55
N VAL A 70 20.00 4.70 24.11
CA VAL A 70 19.94 3.95 22.84
C VAL A 70 18.83 2.90 22.88
N VAL A 71 18.70 2.13 23.97
CA VAL A 71 17.61 1.15 24.12
C VAL A 71 16.25 1.83 24.16
N ALA A 72 16.12 2.98 24.83
CA ALA A 72 14.87 3.74 24.87
C ALA A 72 14.49 4.33 23.51
N VAL A 73 15.46 4.82 22.73
CA VAL A 73 15.26 5.34 21.37
C VAL A 73 14.91 4.20 20.40
N ILE A 74 15.57 3.05 20.49
CA ILE A 74 15.22 1.86 19.69
C ILE A 74 13.82 1.36 20.06
N ALA A 75 13.47 1.31 21.35
CA ALA A 75 12.14 0.90 21.79
C ALA A 75 11.05 1.90 21.37
N ALA A 76 11.31 3.21 21.50
CA ALA A 76 10.39 4.24 21.04
C ALA A 76 10.26 4.25 19.51
N GLY A 77 11.37 4.10 18.78
CA GLY A 77 11.39 3.96 17.33
C GLY A 77 10.64 2.71 16.85
N ALA A 78 10.80 1.57 17.53
CA ALA A 78 10.06 0.35 17.25
C ALA A 78 8.57 0.47 17.59
N ILE A 79 8.19 1.20 18.64
CA ILE A 79 6.79 1.47 19.00
C ILE A 79 6.16 2.39 17.96
N VAL A 80 6.81 3.51 17.61
CA VAL A 80 6.34 4.45 16.60
C VAL A 80 6.25 3.76 15.23
N ALA A 81 7.28 3.03 14.81
CA ALA A 81 7.24 2.21 13.60
C ALA A 81 6.08 1.20 13.64
N SER A 82 5.86 0.49 14.75
CA SER A 82 4.74 -0.46 14.85
C SER A 82 3.35 0.17 14.97
N GLN A 83 3.27 1.46 15.32
CA GLN A 83 2.02 2.22 15.37
C GLN A 83 1.73 2.98 14.08
N TRP A 84 2.75 3.18 13.23
CA TRP A 84 2.65 3.95 11.98
C TRP A 84 2.81 3.10 10.72
N LEU A 85 3.31 1.86 10.79
CA LEU A 85 3.66 1.09 9.57
C LEU A 85 2.78 -0.11 9.26
N SER A 86 1.74 -0.42 10.03
CA SER A 86 0.73 -1.41 9.64
C SER A 86 -0.39 -1.38 10.67
N GLN A 87 -1.66 -1.31 10.24
CA GLN A 87 -2.71 -1.78 11.12
C GLN A 87 -2.36 -3.23 11.54
N PRO A 88 -2.51 -3.60 12.82
CA PRO A 88 -2.23 -4.96 13.25
C PRO A 88 -3.09 -5.91 12.41
N ALA A 89 -2.47 -6.96 11.86
CA ALA A 89 -3.20 -7.99 11.13
C ALA A 89 -4.43 -8.46 11.93
N PRO A 90 -5.57 -8.74 11.28
CA PRO A 90 -6.78 -9.18 11.96
C PRO A 90 -6.48 -10.29 12.97
N GLN A 91 -7.04 -10.21 14.18
CA GLN A 91 -6.82 -11.25 15.16
C GLN A 91 -7.69 -12.45 14.82
N ILE A 92 -7.09 -13.64 14.88
CA ILE A 92 -7.81 -14.90 14.70
C ILE A 92 -8.69 -15.11 15.93
N ALA A 93 -9.99 -14.84 15.79
CA ALA A 93 -11.00 -15.11 16.81
C ALA A 93 -11.22 -16.62 16.96
N HIS A 94 -11.29 -17.32 15.83
CA HIS A 94 -11.39 -18.79 15.76
C HIS A 94 -10.40 -19.37 14.73
N ASP A 95 -9.48 -20.20 15.23
CA ASP A 95 -8.61 -21.07 14.43
C ASP A 95 -9.46 -22.04 13.59
N TRP A 96 -8.97 -22.42 12.42
CA TRP A 96 -9.45 -23.55 11.61
C TRP A 96 -10.03 -24.72 12.41
N ALA A 97 -9.36 -25.17 13.48
CA ALA A 97 -9.81 -26.28 14.33
C ALA A 97 -11.14 -26.03 15.06
N GLN A 98 -11.59 -24.77 15.11
CA GLN A 98 -12.82 -24.34 15.75
C GLN A 98 -13.95 -24.02 14.75
N VAL A 99 -13.63 -23.94 13.44
CA VAL A 99 -14.63 -23.71 12.40
C VAL A 99 -15.38 -25.02 12.12
N ASP A 100 -16.70 -25.02 12.32
CA ASP A 100 -17.55 -26.17 12.05
C ASP A 100 -17.89 -26.25 10.56
N LEU A 101 -17.09 -27.01 9.81
CA LEU A 101 -17.27 -27.20 8.37
C LEU A 101 -18.60 -27.90 7.98
N HIS A 102 -19.36 -28.44 8.94
CA HIS A 102 -20.70 -28.98 8.69
C HIS A 102 -21.77 -27.91 8.56
N ARG A 103 -21.49 -26.67 8.97
CA ARG A 103 -22.41 -25.53 8.88
C ARG A 103 -21.97 -24.58 7.77
N PRO A 104 -22.88 -23.80 7.17
CA PRO A 104 -22.47 -22.73 6.27
C PRO A 104 -21.50 -21.79 6.98
N LEU A 105 -20.40 -21.43 6.33
CA LEU A 105 -19.31 -20.68 6.96
C LEU A 105 -19.78 -19.32 7.48
N LEU A 106 -20.56 -18.60 6.65
CA LEU A 106 -21.14 -17.30 7.00
C LEU A 106 -22.10 -17.33 8.19
N ASP A 107 -22.66 -18.48 8.53
CA ASP A 107 -23.58 -18.61 9.67
C ASP A 107 -22.83 -18.79 11.01
N GLN A 108 -21.49 -18.74 10.97
CA GLN A 108 -20.60 -18.92 12.12
C GLN A 108 -19.87 -17.64 12.53
N ALA A 109 -19.77 -16.65 11.65
CA ALA A 109 -19.24 -15.34 11.99
C ALA A 109 -20.32 -14.53 12.73
N ASP A 110 -19.97 -13.99 13.89
CA ASP A 110 -20.82 -13.04 14.62
C ASP A 110 -20.78 -11.65 13.96
N GLN A 111 -21.65 -10.74 14.39
CA GLN A 111 -21.68 -9.37 13.86
C GLN A 111 -20.34 -8.67 14.06
N GLY A 112 -19.71 -8.24 12.95
CA GLY A 112 -18.40 -7.60 12.93
C GLY A 112 -17.22 -8.58 12.77
N GLU A 113 -17.48 -9.89 12.77
CA GLU A 113 -16.48 -10.89 12.40
C GLU A 113 -16.53 -11.20 10.90
N TYR A 114 -15.43 -11.74 10.40
CA TYR A 114 -15.29 -12.18 9.02
C TYR A 114 -14.84 -13.63 8.96
N VAL A 115 -15.38 -14.41 8.02
CA VAL A 115 -14.74 -15.67 7.63
C VAL A 115 -13.58 -15.31 6.69
N ARG A 116 -12.36 -15.62 7.11
CA ARG A 116 -11.14 -15.47 6.31
C ARG A 116 -10.80 -16.82 5.68
N VAL A 117 -10.74 -16.84 4.35
CA VAL A 117 -10.32 -17.97 3.54
C VAL A 117 -8.99 -17.62 2.87
N ALA A 118 -7.90 -18.13 3.41
CA ALA A 118 -6.54 -17.88 2.92
C ALA A 118 -6.07 -19.01 2.03
N THR A 119 -5.71 -18.69 0.79
CA THR A 119 -5.06 -19.58 -0.16
C THR A 119 -3.56 -19.33 -0.14
N ILE A 120 -2.81 -20.29 0.39
CA ILE A 120 -1.35 -20.26 0.44
C ILE A 120 -0.85 -21.01 -0.79
N THR A 121 -0.19 -20.30 -1.70
CA THR A 121 0.33 -20.86 -2.95
C THR A 121 1.85 -20.93 -2.89
N GLN A 122 2.42 -22.04 -3.35
CA GLN A 122 3.82 -22.22 -3.67
C GLN A 122 3.96 -22.51 -5.16
N ALA A 123 4.41 -21.53 -5.92
CA ALA A 123 4.50 -21.64 -7.38
C ALA A 123 5.90 -21.30 -7.87
N PRO A 124 6.40 -21.98 -8.92
CA PRO A 124 7.58 -21.51 -9.64
C PRO A 124 7.26 -20.20 -10.37
N SER A 125 8.21 -19.29 -10.36
CA SER A 125 8.14 -18.00 -11.04
C SER A 125 9.47 -17.74 -11.76
N THR A 126 9.34 -17.29 -13.00
CA THR A 126 10.45 -16.83 -13.85
C THR A 126 10.32 -15.33 -14.01
N PHE A 127 11.45 -14.62 -14.05
CA PHE A 127 11.49 -13.17 -14.21
C PHE A 127 12.20 -12.83 -15.52
N GLU A 128 11.67 -11.88 -16.28
CA GLU A 128 12.38 -11.26 -17.39
C GLU A 128 12.88 -9.90 -16.89
N GLY A 129 14.19 -9.78 -16.65
CA GLY A 129 14.83 -8.52 -16.31
C GLY A 129 15.40 -7.84 -17.56
N GLU A 130 15.34 -6.51 -17.64
CA GLU A 130 16.02 -5.77 -18.71
C GLU A 130 17.51 -6.11 -18.71
N GLY A 131 17.98 -6.74 -19.80
CA GLY A 131 19.38 -7.09 -19.99
C GLY A 131 19.86 -8.37 -19.29
N THR A 132 18.97 -9.15 -18.68
CA THR A 132 19.31 -10.46 -18.10
C THR A 132 18.72 -11.59 -18.93
N ASP A 133 19.59 -12.45 -19.47
CA ASP A 133 19.22 -13.67 -20.21
C ASP A 133 19.34 -14.87 -19.26
N PHE A 134 18.31 -15.08 -18.44
CA PHE A 134 18.28 -16.20 -17.51
C PHE A 134 18.00 -17.51 -18.23
N SER A 135 18.56 -18.62 -17.75
CA SER A 135 18.32 -19.92 -18.37
C SER A 135 16.87 -20.38 -18.17
N GLU A 136 16.33 -21.05 -19.18
CA GLU A 136 14.96 -21.61 -19.18
C GLU A 136 14.73 -22.63 -18.05
N ASP A 137 15.79 -23.18 -17.46
CA ASP A 137 15.76 -24.11 -16.33
C ASP A 137 15.95 -23.43 -14.95
N SER A 138 16.10 -22.10 -14.92
CA SER A 138 16.19 -21.32 -13.68
C SER A 138 14.86 -20.69 -13.30
N TYR A 139 14.50 -20.79 -12.02
CA TYR A 139 13.29 -20.21 -11.46
C TYR A 139 13.42 -20.07 -9.94
N VAL A 140 12.55 -19.26 -9.35
CA VAL A 140 12.36 -19.20 -7.90
C VAL A 140 11.00 -19.79 -7.55
N VAL A 141 10.89 -20.47 -6.42
CA VAL A 141 9.59 -20.90 -5.89
C VAL A 141 9.16 -19.89 -4.85
N LEU A 142 8.09 -19.17 -5.16
CA LEU A 142 7.52 -18.15 -4.28
C LEU A 142 6.39 -18.75 -3.47
N ARG A 143 6.35 -18.40 -2.19
CA ARG A 143 5.17 -18.56 -1.34
C ARG A 143 4.42 -17.24 -1.30
N THR A 144 3.16 -17.27 -1.73
CA THR A 144 2.22 -16.15 -1.65
C THR A 144 1.02 -16.55 -0.79
N VAL A 145 0.39 -15.55 -0.16
CA VAL A 145 -0.86 -15.73 0.59
C VAL A 145 -1.87 -14.74 0.05
N SER A 146 -2.96 -15.26 -0.50
CA SER A 146 -4.11 -14.45 -0.91
C SER A 146 -5.31 -14.88 -0.10
N SER A 147 -6.13 -13.95 0.34
CA SER A 147 -7.28 -14.24 1.20
C SER A 147 -8.56 -13.61 0.71
N VAL A 148 -9.66 -14.26 1.04
CA VAL A 148 -11.00 -13.72 0.89
C VAL A 148 -11.59 -13.55 2.28
N TYR A 149 -12.09 -12.35 2.59
CA TYR A 149 -12.81 -12.03 3.82
C TYR A 149 -14.30 -11.92 3.52
N LEU A 150 -15.10 -12.60 4.32
CA LEU A 150 -16.52 -12.79 4.11
C LEU A 150 -17.28 -12.27 5.33
N SER A 151 -18.10 -11.22 5.17
CA SER A 151 -18.94 -10.72 6.26
C SER A 151 -20.30 -11.44 6.33
N ASP A 152 -20.99 -11.32 7.46
CA ASP A 152 -22.37 -11.78 7.65
C ASP A 152 -23.38 -11.09 6.70
N HIS A 153 -23.04 -9.89 6.23
CA HIS A 153 -23.75 -9.15 5.18
C HIS A 153 -23.42 -9.61 3.76
N ALA A 154 -22.64 -10.69 3.62
CA ALA A 154 -22.15 -11.23 2.35
C ALA A 154 -21.28 -10.24 1.56
N THR A 155 -20.64 -9.27 2.21
CA THR A 155 -19.58 -8.50 1.58
C THR A 155 -18.34 -9.38 1.50
N TRP A 156 -17.69 -9.39 0.33
CA TRP A 156 -16.48 -10.18 0.06
C TRP A 156 -15.36 -9.20 -0.23
N MET A 157 -14.23 -9.35 0.45
CA MET A 157 -13.03 -8.58 0.18
C MET A 157 -11.90 -9.53 -0.17
N SER A 158 -11.27 -9.33 -1.32
CA SER A 158 -10.12 -10.13 -1.74
C SER A 158 -8.84 -9.38 -1.42
N VAL A 159 -7.89 -10.02 -0.75
CA VAL A 159 -6.61 -9.45 -0.37
C VAL A 159 -5.51 -10.28 -1.02
N LEU A 160 -4.78 -9.69 -1.94
CA LEU A 160 -3.60 -10.29 -2.56
C LEU A 160 -2.36 -9.94 -1.76
N GLY A 161 -1.47 -10.91 -1.55
CA GLY A 161 -0.22 -10.66 -0.82
C GLY A 161 -0.45 -10.28 0.64
N GLU A 162 -1.45 -10.87 1.30
CA GLU A 162 -1.77 -10.61 2.70
C GLU A 162 -0.56 -10.80 3.63
N GLU A 163 0.33 -11.73 3.26
CA GLU A 163 1.65 -11.86 3.86
C GLU A 163 2.72 -11.48 2.82
N PRO A 164 3.85 -10.86 3.25
CA PRO A 164 5.00 -10.63 2.38
C PRO A 164 5.39 -11.90 1.66
N GLN A 165 5.71 -11.77 0.37
CA GLN A 165 6.12 -12.91 -0.44
C GLN A 165 7.39 -13.53 0.14
N ARG A 166 7.50 -14.86 0.09
CA ARG A 166 8.70 -15.55 0.58
C ARG A 166 9.28 -16.45 -0.48
N ILE A 167 10.56 -16.29 -0.76
CA ILE A 167 11.30 -17.26 -1.56
C ILE A 167 11.45 -18.54 -0.74
N VAL A 168 10.82 -19.61 -1.21
CA VAL A 168 10.90 -20.94 -0.59
C VAL A 168 12.20 -21.63 -0.99
N ARG A 169 12.56 -21.51 -2.27
CA ARG A 169 13.81 -22.05 -2.83
C ARG A 169 14.12 -21.41 -4.18
N THR A 170 15.39 -21.44 -4.54
CA THR A 170 15.92 -21.11 -5.88
C THR A 170 16.24 -22.40 -6.63
N VAL A 171 16.08 -22.41 -7.95
CA VAL A 171 16.41 -23.55 -8.82
C VAL A 171 17.11 -23.05 -10.07
N GLY A 172 18.03 -23.86 -10.60
CA GLY A 172 18.84 -23.54 -11.78
C GLY A 172 20.05 -22.67 -11.46
N ARG A 173 20.84 -22.35 -12.50
CA ARG A 173 22.10 -21.61 -12.35
C ARG A 173 21.88 -20.13 -12.01
N ASP A 174 20.72 -19.58 -12.42
CA ASP A 174 20.40 -18.17 -12.31
C ASP A 174 19.38 -17.89 -11.18
N GLY A 175 18.94 -18.91 -10.44
CA GLY A 175 17.89 -18.78 -9.41
C GLY A 175 18.22 -17.81 -8.28
N GLU A 176 19.49 -17.71 -7.85
CA GLU A 176 19.92 -16.73 -6.84
C GLU A 176 19.87 -15.30 -7.38
N ALA A 177 20.27 -15.08 -8.63
CA ALA A 177 20.18 -13.76 -9.26
C ALA A 177 18.72 -13.34 -9.46
N MET A 178 17.83 -14.29 -9.80
CA MET A 178 16.39 -14.04 -9.84
C MET A 178 15.83 -13.69 -8.45
N ALA A 179 16.28 -14.37 -7.40
CA ALA A 179 15.84 -14.09 -6.03
C ALA A 179 16.13 -12.64 -5.59
N GLU A 180 17.24 -12.06 -6.06
CA GLU A 180 17.57 -10.65 -5.82
C GLU A 180 16.62 -9.66 -6.53
N LEU A 181 15.90 -10.11 -7.56
CA LEU A 181 14.92 -9.29 -8.29
C LEU A 181 13.50 -9.37 -7.69
N VAL A 182 13.23 -10.34 -6.82
CA VAL A 182 11.90 -10.50 -6.21
C VAL A 182 11.69 -9.41 -5.16
N ASN A 183 10.70 -8.56 -5.37
CA ASN A 183 10.24 -7.64 -4.35
C ASN A 183 9.40 -8.39 -3.31
N VAL A 184 10.06 -8.88 -2.26
CA VAL A 184 9.38 -9.65 -1.18
C VAL A 184 8.53 -8.79 -0.26
N ASP A 185 8.75 -7.48 -0.27
CA ASP A 185 8.15 -6.51 0.66
C ASP A 185 6.99 -5.72 0.02
N GLU A 186 6.37 -6.25 -1.05
CA GLU A 186 5.15 -5.63 -1.59
C GLU A 186 4.05 -5.62 -0.54
N PRO A 187 3.43 -4.46 -0.26
CA PRO A 187 2.33 -4.37 0.67
C PRO A 187 1.12 -5.17 0.15
N PRO A 188 0.26 -5.67 1.05
CA PRO A 188 -0.97 -6.34 0.65
C PRO A 188 -1.84 -5.41 -0.21
N SER A 189 -2.28 -5.93 -1.35
CA SER A 189 -3.24 -5.25 -2.21
C SER A 189 -4.64 -5.73 -1.89
N VAL A 190 -5.46 -4.84 -1.34
CA VAL A 190 -6.89 -5.11 -1.12
C VAL A 190 -7.61 -4.82 -2.42
N LEU A 191 -8.14 -5.87 -3.05
CA LEU A 191 -9.03 -5.78 -4.19
C LEU A 191 -10.46 -5.49 -3.72
N GLU A 192 -11.23 -4.86 -4.60
CA GLU A 192 -12.59 -4.34 -4.38
C GLU A 192 -13.45 -5.23 -3.47
N ALA A 193 -14.14 -4.57 -2.53
CA ALA A 193 -15.20 -5.19 -1.76
C ALA A 193 -16.45 -5.31 -2.63
N ASP A 194 -16.79 -6.53 -3.05
CA ASP A 194 -18.04 -6.80 -3.73
C ASP A 194 -19.13 -7.09 -2.70
N THR A 195 -20.35 -6.60 -2.93
CA THR A 195 -21.52 -6.94 -2.13
C THR A 195 -22.64 -7.42 -3.05
N PRO A 196 -23.02 -8.70 -3.01
CA PRO A 196 -24.09 -9.25 -3.83
C PRO A 196 -25.41 -8.63 -3.38
N ALA A 197 -26.37 -8.57 -4.32
CA ALA A 197 -27.69 -8.00 -4.04
C ALA A 197 -28.34 -8.63 -2.80
N ALA A 198 -29.02 -7.81 -2.00
CA ALA A 198 -29.74 -8.29 -0.82
C ALA A 198 -30.71 -9.42 -1.20
N GLY A 199 -30.64 -10.55 -0.49
CA GLY A 199 -31.47 -11.72 -0.79
C GLY A 199 -30.86 -12.70 -1.80
N TRP A 200 -29.69 -12.39 -2.40
CA TRP A 200 -29.05 -13.23 -3.42
C TRP A 200 -28.85 -14.66 -2.94
N ARG A 201 -28.29 -14.84 -1.74
CA ARG A 201 -28.06 -16.18 -1.15
C ARG A 201 -29.35 -16.99 -1.00
N GLN A 202 -30.46 -16.33 -0.65
CA GLN A 202 -31.76 -16.98 -0.50
C GLN A 202 -32.41 -17.31 -1.86
N SER A 203 -31.98 -16.63 -2.92
CA SER A 203 -32.44 -16.87 -4.29
C SER A 203 -31.65 -17.97 -5.02
N LEU A 204 -30.52 -18.40 -4.45
CA LEU A 204 -29.68 -19.44 -5.05
C LEU A 204 -30.46 -20.75 -5.23
N PRO A 205 -30.39 -21.37 -6.42
CA PRO A 205 -31.04 -22.64 -6.68
C PRO A 205 -30.39 -23.78 -5.88
N GLY A 206 -31.13 -24.89 -5.75
CA GLY A 206 -30.66 -26.08 -5.03
C GLY A 206 -29.90 -27.07 -5.91
N ASP A 207 -29.99 -26.93 -7.23
CA ASP A 207 -29.36 -27.81 -8.21
C ASP A 207 -28.10 -27.20 -8.84
N ALA A 208 -27.24 -28.05 -9.38
CA ALA A 208 -25.93 -27.67 -9.90
C ALA A 208 -26.02 -26.73 -11.12
N GLU A 209 -26.96 -26.98 -12.04
CA GLU A 209 -27.09 -26.19 -13.26
C GLU A 209 -27.45 -24.75 -12.92
N GLY A 210 -28.49 -24.54 -12.09
CA GLY A 210 -28.86 -23.21 -11.67
C GLY A 210 -27.76 -22.50 -10.87
N LEU A 211 -26.96 -23.22 -10.07
CA LEU A 211 -25.87 -22.63 -9.31
C LEU A 211 -24.74 -22.15 -10.24
N ILE A 212 -24.43 -22.93 -11.27
CA ILE A 212 -23.47 -22.56 -12.31
C ILE A 212 -23.97 -21.36 -13.11
N GLU A 213 -25.28 -21.30 -13.43
CA GLU A 213 -25.91 -20.15 -14.06
C GLU A 213 -25.79 -18.88 -13.20
N ALA A 214 -26.06 -18.99 -11.90
CA ALA A 214 -25.94 -17.86 -10.96
C ALA A 214 -24.50 -17.35 -10.84
N LEU A 215 -23.51 -18.24 -10.84
CA LEU A 215 -22.08 -17.87 -10.87
C LEU A 215 -21.70 -17.24 -12.21
N ALA A 216 -22.25 -17.74 -13.32
CA ALA A 216 -22.03 -17.15 -14.64
C ALA A 216 -22.54 -15.71 -14.72
N GLU A 217 -23.79 -15.48 -14.28
CA GLU A 217 -24.42 -14.16 -14.23
C GLU A 217 -23.62 -13.18 -13.37
N ARG A 218 -23.20 -13.61 -12.17
CA ARG A 218 -22.36 -12.82 -11.27
C ARG A 218 -21.04 -12.40 -11.91
N GLN A 219 -20.38 -13.30 -12.62
CA GLN A 219 -19.13 -13.03 -13.32
C GLN A 219 -19.32 -12.28 -14.65
N GLY A 220 -20.55 -11.84 -14.97
CA GLY A 220 -20.85 -11.17 -16.25
C GLY A 220 -20.66 -12.07 -17.47
N THR A 221 -20.70 -13.39 -17.28
CA THR A 221 -20.53 -14.38 -18.35
C THR A 221 -21.87 -15.02 -18.73
N LEU A 222 -22.02 -15.40 -20.01
CA LEU A 222 -23.19 -16.15 -20.46
C LEU A 222 -23.19 -17.53 -19.84
N PRO A 223 -24.32 -18.12 -19.38
CA PRO A 223 -24.36 -19.51 -18.92
C PRO A 223 -23.66 -20.50 -19.88
N PRO A 224 -22.98 -21.54 -19.35
CA PRO A 224 -22.33 -22.51 -20.21
C PRO A 224 -23.37 -23.27 -21.04
N GLU A 225 -23.13 -23.37 -22.36
CA GLU A 225 -24.03 -24.09 -23.26
C GLU A 225 -23.80 -25.60 -23.23
N SER A 226 -22.68 -26.04 -22.62
CA SER A 226 -22.28 -27.43 -22.56
C SER A 226 -21.57 -27.78 -21.24
N LEU A 227 -21.61 -29.06 -20.86
CA LEU A 227 -20.91 -29.57 -19.69
C LEU A 227 -19.40 -29.30 -19.74
N LYS A 228 -18.79 -29.38 -20.94
CA LYS A 228 -17.36 -29.09 -21.09
C LYS A 228 -17.04 -27.64 -20.73
N GLU A 229 -17.83 -26.70 -21.24
CA GLU A 229 -17.67 -25.28 -20.92
C GLU A 229 -17.91 -25.01 -19.42
N ALA A 230 -18.90 -25.69 -18.83
CA ALA A 230 -19.14 -25.61 -17.40
C ALA A 230 -17.94 -26.11 -16.58
N GLN A 231 -17.27 -27.20 -17.00
CA GLN A 231 -16.06 -27.71 -16.36
C GLN A 231 -14.91 -26.71 -16.44
N ASP A 232 -14.59 -26.22 -17.64
CA ASP A 232 -13.49 -25.27 -17.82
C ASP A 232 -13.73 -24.03 -16.93
N ARG A 233 -14.92 -23.43 -17.00
CA ARG A 233 -15.24 -22.26 -16.19
C ARG A 233 -15.30 -22.55 -14.70
N PHE A 234 -15.77 -23.72 -14.29
CA PHE A 234 -15.78 -24.07 -12.88
C PHE A 234 -14.37 -24.03 -12.29
N TRP A 235 -13.41 -24.67 -12.94
CA TRP A 235 -12.05 -24.76 -12.44
C TRP A 235 -11.28 -23.43 -12.48
N PHE A 236 -11.56 -22.59 -13.48
CA PHE A 236 -10.83 -21.32 -13.67
C PHE A 236 -11.47 -20.13 -12.99
N MET A 237 -12.80 -20.07 -12.94
CA MET A 237 -13.53 -18.89 -12.51
C MET A 237 -14.35 -19.18 -11.25
N TYR A 238 -15.18 -20.21 -11.28
CA TYR A 238 -16.21 -20.37 -10.26
C TYR A 238 -15.69 -20.95 -8.94
N LEU A 239 -14.66 -21.80 -8.98
CA LEU A 239 -14.03 -22.33 -7.76
C LEU A 239 -13.22 -21.26 -7.01
N ALA A 240 -12.67 -20.30 -7.76
CA ALA A 240 -11.96 -19.15 -7.20
C ALA A 240 -12.92 -18.02 -6.77
N ASP A 241 -14.17 -18.03 -7.28
CA ASP A 241 -15.18 -17.04 -6.90
C ASP A 241 -15.48 -17.16 -5.40
N PRO A 242 -15.34 -16.06 -4.65
CA PRO A 242 -15.74 -15.99 -3.26
C PRO A 242 -17.12 -16.62 -3.01
N ALA A 243 -18.09 -16.42 -3.91
CA ALA A 243 -19.45 -16.98 -3.91
C ALA A 243 -19.53 -18.45 -3.46
N TRP A 244 -18.55 -19.26 -3.86
CA TRP A 244 -18.45 -20.68 -3.50
C TRP A 244 -18.55 -20.94 -1.99
N TYR A 245 -18.02 -20.03 -1.17
CA TYR A 245 -17.98 -20.19 0.29
C TYR A 245 -19.32 -19.87 0.97
N ALA A 246 -20.28 -19.21 0.29
CA ALA A 246 -21.63 -19.01 0.81
C ALA A 246 -22.60 -20.17 0.52
N PHE A 247 -22.21 -21.09 -0.38
CA PHE A 247 -23.03 -22.24 -0.71
C PHE A 247 -23.15 -23.19 0.48
N THR A 248 -24.33 -23.81 0.60
CA THR A 248 -24.51 -24.92 1.54
C THR A 248 -23.68 -26.12 1.09
N THR A 249 -23.38 -27.02 2.03
CA THR A 249 -22.68 -28.27 1.73
C THR A 249 -23.36 -29.11 0.65
N ASP A 250 -24.70 -29.17 0.64
CA ASP A 250 -25.46 -29.91 -0.36
C ASP A 250 -25.36 -29.26 -1.75
N GLN A 251 -25.40 -27.93 -1.83
CA GLN A 251 -25.20 -27.17 -3.07
C GLN A 251 -23.79 -27.37 -3.64
N ARG A 252 -22.75 -27.26 -2.80
CA ARG A 252 -21.36 -27.53 -3.21
C ARG A 252 -21.20 -28.95 -3.71
N ARG A 253 -21.75 -29.93 -3.00
CA ARG A 253 -21.74 -31.33 -3.42
C ARG A 253 -22.43 -31.53 -4.77
N ALA A 254 -23.60 -30.93 -4.97
CA ALA A 254 -24.33 -31.04 -6.23
C ALA A 254 -23.49 -30.50 -7.41
N VAL A 255 -22.85 -29.33 -7.25
CA VAL A 255 -21.94 -28.78 -8.26
C VAL A 255 -20.75 -29.70 -8.50
N LEU A 256 -20.07 -30.19 -7.45
CA LEU A 256 -18.93 -31.09 -7.62
C LEU A 256 -19.32 -32.42 -8.29
N GLU A 257 -20.50 -32.98 -7.99
CA GLU A 257 -21.02 -34.18 -8.66
C GLU A 257 -21.26 -33.91 -10.14
N TYR A 258 -21.89 -32.78 -10.47
CA TYR A 258 -22.11 -32.36 -11.85
C TYR A 258 -20.78 -32.20 -12.63
N ILE A 259 -19.78 -31.55 -12.02
CA ILE A 259 -18.46 -31.35 -12.61
C ILE A 259 -17.68 -32.67 -12.72
N ALA A 260 -17.82 -33.57 -11.75
CA ALA A 260 -17.18 -34.88 -11.75
C ALA A 260 -17.65 -35.80 -12.89
N ASP A 261 -18.89 -35.62 -13.35
CA ASP A 261 -19.49 -36.44 -14.40
C ASP A 261 -19.09 -36.00 -15.82
N GLY A 262 -18.41 -34.87 -15.97
CA GLY A 262 -17.99 -34.39 -17.28
C GLY A 262 -16.72 -35.04 -17.83
N PRO A 263 -16.50 -34.95 -19.15
CA PRO A 263 -15.56 -35.80 -19.89
C PRO A 263 -14.09 -35.67 -19.50
N ASP A 264 -13.68 -34.50 -18.99
CA ASP A 264 -12.26 -34.16 -18.76
C ASP A 264 -11.89 -34.14 -17.26
N THR A 265 -12.78 -34.62 -16.39
CA THR A 265 -12.57 -34.66 -14.93
C THR A 265 -12.55 -36.10 -14.42
N GLN A 266 -11.57 -36.43 -13.59
CA GLN A 266 -11.49 -37.71 -12.88
C GLN A 266 -11.65 -37.45 -11.39
N ARG A 267 -12.61 -38.14 -10.77
CA ARG A 267 -12.81 -38.10 -9.31
C ARG A 267 -12.32 -39.38 -8.66
N THR A 268 -11.48 -39.24 -7.64
CA THR A 268 -11.05 -40.31 -6.73
C THR A 268 -11.49 -39.97 -5.31
N VAL A 269 -12.02 -40.95 -4.57
CA VAL A 269 -12.30 -40.79 -3.13
C VAL A 269 -11.13 -41.38 -2.34
N ARG A 270 -10.47 -40.57 -1.51
CA ARG A 270 -9.32 -40.97 -0.69
C ARG A 270 -9.75 -41.76 0.55
N GLU A 271 -8.79 -42.34 1.27
CA GLU A 271 -9.06 -43.19 2.45
C GLU A 271 -9.74 -42.44 3.60
N ASP A 272 -9.48 -41.14 3.74
CA ASP A 272 -10.12 -40.25 4.71
C ASP A 272 -11.50 -39.73 4.26
N GLY A 273 -11.96 -40.18 3.08
CA GLY A 273 -13.20 -39.78 2.45
C GLY A 273 -13.14 -38.50 1.62
N SER A 274 -12.00 -37.78 1.59
CA SER A 274 -11.87 -36.56 0.79
C SER A 274 -11.97 -36.87 -0.70
N TRP A 275 -12.45 -35.89 -1.47
CA TRP A 275 -12.55 -36.02 -2.92
C TRP A 275 -11.33 -35.40 -3.57
N GLU A 276 -10.61 -36.18 -4.35
CA GLU A 276 -9.57 -35.68 -5.25
C GLU A 276 -10.15 -35.62 -6.66
N MET A 277 -10.14 -34.42 -7.26
CA MET A 277 -10.59 -34.20 -8.63
C MET A 277 -9.40 -33.77 -9.47
N SER A 278 -9.11 -34.53 -10.51
CA SER A 278 -8.04 -34.29 -11.48
C SER A 278 -8.64 -33.88 -12.81
N TYR A 279 -8.15 -32.80 -13.41
CA TYR A 279 -8.68 -32.25 -14.66
C TYR A 279 -7.57 -31.72 -15.56
N ALA A 280 -7.81 -31.72 -16.87
CA ALA A 280 -6.87 -31.19 -17.85
C ALA A 280 -6.96 -29.66 -17.91
N ILE A 281 -5.83 -28.97 -17.87
CA ILE A 281 -5.78 -27.51 -17.89
C ILE A 281 -4.55 -27.00 -18.63
N GLY A 282 -4.73 -26.19 -19.69
CA GLY A 282 -3.62 -25.53 -20.37
C GLY A 282 -2.50 -26.45 -20.87
N GLY A 283 -2.81 -27.69 -21.26
CA GLY A 283 -1.82 -28.71 -21.65
C GLY A 283 -1.18 -29.49 -20.50
N GLY A 284 -1.50 -29.16 -19.25
CA GLY A 284 -1.11 -29.88 -18.03
C GLY A 284 -2.29 -30.57 -17.34
N THR A 285 -2.06 -30.99 -16.10
CA THR A 285 -3.08 -31.57 -15.21
C THR A 285 -3.08 -30.79 -13.91
N ALA A 286 -4.28 -30.46 -13.44
CA ALA A 286 -4.47 -29.95 -12.10
C ALA A 286 -5.22 -30.97 -11.24
N THR A 287 -4.96 -30.92 -9.94
CA THR A 287 -5.63 -31.72 -8.93
C THR A 287 -6.15 -30.78 -7.86
N THR A 288 -7.36 -31.04 -7.38
CA THR A 288 -7.96 -30.36 -6.23
C THR A 288 -8.50 -31.39 -5.26
N VAL A 289 -8.17 -31.22 -3.99
CA VAL A 289 -8.63 -32.04 -2.87
C VAL A 289 -9.68 -31.27 -2.10
N PHE A 290 -10.87 -31.84 -1.98
CA PHE A 290 -12.00 -31.27 -1.26
C PHE A 290 -12.22 -31.96 0.07
N ASP A 291 -12.55 -31.18 1.10
CA ASP A 291 -12.93 -31.68 2.41
C ASP A 291 -14.11 -32.68 2.30
N PRO A 292 -14.05 -33.85 2.95
CA PRO A 292 -15.07 -34.91 2.85
C PRO A 292 -16.46 -34.51 3.34
N VAL A 293 -16.53 -33.48 4.16
CA VAL A 293 -17.75 -33.00 4.78
C VAL A 293 -18.22 -31.76 4.05
N ALA A 294 -17.42 -30.71 4.09
CA ALA A 294 -17.75 -29.37 3.66
C ALA A 294 -17.81 -29.24 2.14
N MET A 295 -17.09 -30.12 1.42
CA MET A 295 -16.84 -29.97 -0.02
C MET A 295 -16.11 -28.66 -0.37
N LEU A 296 -15.22 -28.22 0.53
CA LEU A 296 -14.38 -27.04 0.34
C LEU A 296 -13.03 -27.42 -0.25
N PRO A 297 -12.48 -26.64 -1.21
CA PRO A 297 -11.15 -26.86 -1.74
C PRO A 297 -10.11 -26.65 -0.63
N MET A 298 -9.39 -27.71 -0.25
CA MET A 298 -8.42 -27.68 0.85
C MET A 298 -6.98 -27.62 0.38
N SER A 299 -6.69 -28.24 -0.77
CA SER A 299 -5.36 -28.20 -1.37
C SER A 299 -5.43 -28.64 -2.82
N GLY A 300 -4.38 -28.33 -3.57
CA GLY A 300 -4.26 -28.81 -4.93
C GLY A 300 -2.88 -28.60 -5.50
N SER A 301 -2.74 -29.01 -6.75
CA SER A 301 -1.56 -28.76 -7.55
C SER A 301 -1.93 -28.52 -9.01
N SER A 302 -1.18 -27.71 -9.74
CA SER A 302 -1.35 -27.53 -11.18
C SER A 302 0.00 -27.57 -11.88
N THR A 303 0.10 -28.36 -12.96
CA THR A 303 1.25 -28.34 -13.89
C THR A 303 0.99 -27.48 -15.13
N GLY A 304 -0.19 -26.85 -15.24
CA GLY A 304 -0.62 -26.13 -16.43
C GLY A 304 -0.76 -24.61 -16.27
N GLY A 305 -0.17 -23.88 -17.21
CA GLY A 305 -0.75 -22.74 -17.94
C GLY A 305 -0.92 -21.39 -17.24
N LEU A 306 -1.41 -21.33 -16.00
CA LEU A 306 -1.61 -20.03 -15.34
C LEU A 306 -0.29 -19.33 -14.99
N PHE A 307 0.81 -20.09 -14.92
CA PHE A 307 2.14 -19.59 -14.58
C PHE A 307 3.19 -19.88 -15.68
N GLY A 308 2.75 -20.10 -16.92
CA GLY A 308 3.62 -20.37 -18.08
C GLY A 308 3.80 -21.85 -18.42
N PRO A 309 4.32 -22.17 -19.63
CA PRO A 309 4.55 -23.54 -20.07
C PRO A 309 5.73 -24.18 -19.32
N VAL A 310 5.47 -25.31 -18.67
CA VAL A 310 6.51 -26.11 -18.00
C VAL A 310 7.19 -27.01 -19.04
N ALA A 311 8.47 -26.77 -19.32
CA ALA A 311 9.16 -27.39 -20.45
C ALA A 311 9.39 -28.92 -20.35
N ASP A 312 9.35 -29.53 -19.16
CA ASP A 312 9.87 -30.91 -19.01
C ASP A 312 9.07 -31.88 -18.13
N GLY A 313 7.80 -31.58 -17.82
CA GLY A 313 6.91 -32.55 -17.15
C GLY A 313 7.39 -33.04 -15.77
N SER A 314 8.24 -32.27 -15.09
CA SER A 314 8.71 -32.60 -13.74
C SER A 314 7.65 -32.19 -12.70
N ASP A 315 7.31 -33.11 -11.80
CA ASP A 315 6.38 -32.86 -10.67
C ASP A 315 6.88 -31.75 -9.71
N ASP A 316 8.16 -31.40 -9.81
CA ASP A 316 8.80 -30.32 -9.04
C ASP A 316 8.40 -28.91 -9.50
N LEU A 317 7.77 -28.80 -10.68
CA LEU A 317 7.30 -27.54 -11.27
C LEU A 317 5.78 -27.32 -11.10
N ALA A 318 5.08 -28.24 -10.44
CA ALA A 318 3.68 -28.03 -10.14
C ALA A 318 3.53 -26.91 -9.10
N ALA A 319 2.76 -25.87 -9.43
CA ALA A 319 2.24 -24.95 -8.43
C ALA A 319 1.40 -25.75 -7.43
N ARG A 320 1.63 -25.56 -6.13
CA ARG A 320 0.90 -26.22 -5.05
C ARG A 320 0.19 -25.17 -4.25
N TRP A 321 -1.01 -25.47 -3.80
CA TRP A 321 -1.75 -24.55 -2.95
C TRP A 321 -2.46 -25.29 -1.83
N ARG A 322 -2.75 -24.59 -0.74
CA ARG A 322 -3.62 -25.05 0.34
C ARG A 322 -4.50 -23.91 0.83
N THR A 323 -5.67 -24.26 1.33
CA THR A 323 -6.63 -23.32 1.90
C THR A 323 -6.66 -23.45 3.41
N GLU A 324 -6.61 -22.32 4.09
CA GLU A 324 -6.83 -22.19 5.53
C GLU A 324 -8.07 -21.33 5.75
N ILE A 325 -8.99 -21.78 6.61
CA ILE A 325 -10.22 -21.06 6.94
C ILE A 325 -10.19 -20.70 8.41
N SER A 326 -10.56 -19.46 8.73
CA SER A 326 -10.58 -18.93 10.09
C SER A 326 -11.71 -17.92 10.24
N ILE A 327 -12.10 -17.62 11.47
CA ILE A 327 -12.94 -16.46 11.77
C ILE A 327 -12.04 -15.42 12.43
N VAL A 328 -12.13 -14.19 11.94
CA VAL A 328 -11.31 -13.05 12.37
C VAL A 328 -12.21 -11.89 12.80
N ASP A 329 -11.70 -11.02 13.67
CA ASP A 329 -12.44 -9.89 14.24
C ASP A 329 -12.50 -8.63 13.34
N GLY A 330 -11.96 -8.71 12.13
CA GLY A 330 -11.96 -7.65 11.13
C GLY A 330 -11.43 -8.12 9.79
N ALA A 331 -11.71 -7.36 8.73
CA ALA A 331 -11.00 -7.47 7.46
C ALA A 331 -9.91 -6.38 7.41
N PRO A 332 -8.81 -6.58 6.66
CA PRO A 332 -7.87 -5.52 6.36
C PRO A 332 -8.64 -4.36 5.73
N GLU A 333 -8.50 -3.14 6.25
CA GLU A 333 -9.02 -1.98 5.55
C GLU A 333 -8.28 -1.87 4.21
N ALA A 334 -8.98 -1.46 3.14
CA ALA A 334 -8.33 -1.18 1.88
C ALA A 334 -7.22 -0.16 2.15
N VAL A 335 -5.98 -0.62 2.06
CA VAL A 335 -4.82 0.26 2.22
C VAL A 335 -4.86 1.15 0.99
N ILE A 336 -5.46 2.33 1.11
CA ILE A 336 -5.06 3.46 0.26
C ILE A 336 -3.55 3.48 0.43
N PRO A 337 -2.76 3.29 -0.63
CA PRO A 337 -1.32 3.13 -0.49
C PRO A 337 -0.81 4.24 0.41
N ASP A 338 -0.27 3.88 1.58
CA ASP A 338 0.48 4.78 2.45
C ASP A 338 1.83 5.14 1.78
N GLU A 339 1.85 5.22 0.44
CA GLU A 339 2.91 5.87 -0.27
C GLU A 339 2.98 7.31 0.26
N PRO A 340 4.16 7.74 0.74
CA PRO A 340 4.31 9.12 1.16
C PRO A 340 3.91 9.99 -0.02
N ALA A 341 3.00 10.92 0.23
CA ALA A 341 2.58 11.87 -0.78
C ALA A 341 3.82 12.56 -1.35
N THR A 342 4.02 12.42 -2.66
CA THR A 342 5.12 13.08 -3.36
C THR A 342 4.71 14.47 -3.79
N PHE A 343 3.40 14.70 -3.95
CA PHE A 343 2.83 15.99 -4.33
C PHE A 343 1.70 16.40 -3.39
N SER A 344 1.35 17.68 -3.46
CA SER A 344 0.21 18.26 -2.79
C SER A 344 -0.56 19.17 -3.73
N CYS A 345 -1.88 19.12 -3.64
CA CYS A 345 -2.82 19.93 -4.39
C CYS A 345 -3.64 20.73 -3.37
N ASN A 346 -3.45 22.05 -3.30
CA ASN A 346 -4.10 22.91 -2.28
C ASN A 346 -3.95 22.40 -0.84
N GLY A 347 -2.81 21.76 -0.51
CA GLY A 347 -2.53 21.18 0.80
C GLY A 347 -3.10 19.78 1.03
N VAL A 348 -3.86 19.24 0.07
CA VAL A 348 -4.26 17.83 0.06
C VAL A 348 -3.08 17.00 -0.47
N PRO A 349 -2.57 16.01 0.29
CA PRO A 349 -1.53 15.11 -0.17
C PRO A 349 -2.01 14.25 -1.34
N ILE A 350 -1.21 14.15 -2.40
CA ILE A 350 -1.48 13.32 -3.58
C ILE A 350 -0.36 12.25 -3.66
N PRO A 351 -0.71 10.95 -3.65
CA PRO A 351 0.27 9.88 -3.81
C PRO A 351 0.99 9.96 -5.16
N GLY A 352 2.27 9.56 -5.19
CA GLY A 352 3.06 9.60 -6.43
C GLY A 352 2.56 8.65 -7.51
N SER A 353 2.01 7.50 -7.11
CA SER A 353 1.34 6.53 -7.99
C SER A 353 0.20 7.13 -8.81
N TYR A 354 -0.40 8.25 -8.38
CA TYR A 354 -1.57 8.83 -9.05
C TYR A 354 -1.20 9.54 -10.36
N ALA A 355 0.08 9.85 -10.58
CA ALA A 355 0.56 10.37 -11.86
C ALA A 355 0.43 9.35 -13.02
N HIS A 356 0.15 8.08 -12.72
CA HIS A 356 0.09 6.99 -13.70
C HIS A 356 -1.19 6.15 -13.61
N TYR A 357 -2.20 6.61 -12.87
CA TYR A 357 -3.38 5.79 -12.55
C TYR A 357 -4.54 6.00 -13.53
N ASP A 358 -5.14 4.90 -13.97
CA ASP A 358 -6.24 4.88 -14.92
C ASP A 358 -7.59 4.68 -14.20
N GLY A 359 -8.10 5.75 -13.58
CA GLY A 359 -9.54 5.97 -13.41
C GLY A 359 -10.21 5.71 -12.03
N LEU A 360 -11.41 6.28 -11.90
CA LEU A 360 -12.18 6.52 -10.68
C LEU A 360 -12.94 5.27 -10.20
N THR A 361 -13.54 4.51 -11.11
CA THR A 361 -14.53 3.48 -10.77
C THR A 361 -13.96 2.30 -10.00
N GLU A 362 -12.69 1.96 -10.22
CA GLU A 362 -12.05 0.82 -9.56
C GLU A 362 -11.68 1.10 -8.09
N MET A 363 -11.72 2.37 -7.66
CA MET A 363 -11.25 2.81 -6.34
C MET A 363 -12.37 3.22 -5.38
N LEU A 364 -13.61 3.37 -5.86
CA LEU A 364 -14.72 3.84 -5.05
C LEU A 364 -15.32 2.72 -4.19
N ASP A 365 -15.36 2.93 -2.89
CA ASP A 365 -16.21 2.14 -2.00
C ASP A 365 -17.69 2.57 -2.10
N ASP A 366 -18.56 1.98 -1.28
CA ASP A 366 -19.98 2.32 -1.24
C ASP A 366 -20.22 3.80 -0.88
N ASN A 367 -19.36 4.41 -0.05
CA ASN A 367 -19.46 5.83 0.29
C ASN A 367 -19.07 6.70 -0.90
N GLY A 368 -17.99 6.36 -1.59
CA GLY A 368 -17.55 7.00 -2.83
C GLY A 368 -18.64 6.99 -3.89
N ARG A 369 -19.25 5.83 -4.12
CA ARG A 369 -20.39 5.67 -5.06
C ARG A 369 -21.58 6.52 -4.64
N ALA A 370 -22.00 6.45 -3.38
CA ALA A 370 -23.10 7.25 -2.86
C ALA A 370 -22.83 8.77 -2.95
N ALA A 371 -21.59 9.20 -2.70
CA ALA A 371 -21.16 10.58 -2.80
C ALA A 371 -21.25 11.10 -4.25
N LEU A 372 -20.93 10.28 -5.25
CA LEU A 372 -21.04 10.67 -6.66
C LEU A 372 -22.47 10.78 -7.17
N GLU A 373 -23.41 10.07 -6.55
CA GLU A 373 -24.84 10.16 -6.85
C GLU A 373 -25.53 11.37 -6.18
N ALA A 374 -24.81 12.11 -5.34
CA ALA A 374 -25.34 13.22 -4.57
C ALA A 374 -25.81 14.41 -5.44
N ASP A 375 -26.81 15.15 -4.96
CA ASP A 375 -27.30 16.32 -5.68
C ASP A 375 -26.22 17.40 -5.78
N GLY A 376 -26.09 17.99 -6.96
CA GLY A 376 -25.08 19.01 -7.26
C GLY A 376 -23.67 18.48 -7.56
N VAL A 377 -23.42 17.17 -7.45
CA VAL A 377 -22.17 16.58 -7.96
C VAL A 377 -22.29 16.47 -9.49
N PRO A 378 -21.34 17.03 -10.26
CA PRO A 378 -21.34 16.91 -11.72
C PRO A 378 -21.17 15.44 -12.14
N GLY A 379 -21.63 15.10 -13.35
CA GLY A 379 -21.20 13.85 -13.97
C GLY A 379 -19.70 13.89 -14.24
N LEU A 380 -18.95 12.99 -13.60
CA LEU A 380 -17.50 12.86 -13.76
C LEU A 380 -17.18 11.78 -14.79
N ASP A 381 -16.17 12.02 -15.61
CA ASP A 381 -15.60 10.95 -16.44
C ASP A 381 -14.72 10.07 -15.53
N PRO A 382 -15.03 8.78 -15.35
CA PRO A 382 -14.20 7.94 -14.51
C PRO A 382 -12.76 7.85 -15.02
N GLU A 383 -12.49 8.06 -16.30
CA GLU A 383 -11.12 8.05 -16.83
C GLU A 383 -10.34 9.34 -16.55
N GLU A 384 -10.90 10.34 -15.87
CA GLU A 384 -10.21 11.63 -15.62
C GLU A 384 -10.02 11.95 -14.13
N TRP A 385 -10.53 11.09 -13.25
CA TRP A 385 -10.57 11.33 -11.81
C TRP A 385 -10.01 10.14 -11.03
N ALA A 386 -9.36 10.41 -9.91
CA ALA A 386 -8.89 9.42 -8.94
C ALA A 386 -9.36 9.75 -7.53
N VAL A 387 -9.58 8.72 -6.71
CA VAL A 387 -10.00 8.87 -5.31
C VAL A 387 -8.78 9.14 -4.44
N VAL A 388 -8.60 10.36 -3.92
CA VAL A 388 -7.47 10.68 -3.02
C VAL A 388 -7.72 10.19 -1.60
N SER A 389 -8.95 10.35 -1.12
CA SER A 389 -9.37 9.87 0.20
C SER A 389 -10.86 9.63 0.22
N GLN A 390 -11.31 8.59 0.90
CA GLN A 390 -12.72 8.31 1.12
C GLN A 390 -12.96 7.84 2.56
N SER A 391 -14.10 8.23 3.11
CA SER A 391 -14.57 7.93 4.46
C SER A 391 -16.09 8.07 4.49
N PRO A 392 -16.79 7.58 5.53
CA PRO A 392 -18.24 7.75 5.64
C PRO A 392 -18.70 9.23 5.65
N GLU A 393 -17.81 10.15 6.05
CA GLU A 393 -18.10 11.58 6.16
C GLU A 393 -17.58 12.41 4.97
N ARG A 394 -16.64 11.89 4.18
CA ARG A 394 -15.91 12.70 3.20
C ARG A 394 -15.27 11.89 2.09
N VAL A 395 -15.41 12.38 0.86
CA VAL A 395 -14.74 11.90 -0.34
C VAL A 395 -13.99 13.07 -0.98
N VAL A 396 -12.71 12.85 -1.31
CA VAL A 396 -11.87 13.80 -2.02
C VAL A 396 -11.37 13.13 -3.29
N LEU A 397 -11.67 13.75 -4.42
CA LEU A 397 -11.28 13.31 -5.74
C LEU A 397 -10.30 14.32 -6.34
N TRP A 398 -9.37 13.82 -7.13
CA TRP A 398 -8.38 14.60 -7.86
C TRP A 398 -8.48 14.29 -9.34
N SER A 399 -8.30 15.31 -10.17
CA SER A 399 -8.30 15.18 -11.63
C SER A 399 -7.05 15.82 -12.22
N TRP A 400 -6.54 15.21 -13.29
CA TRP A 400 -5.51 15.75 -14.17
C TRP A 400 -6.07 16.58 -15.33
N VAL A 401 -7.40 16.77 -15.36
CA VAL A 401 -8.08 17.62 -16.35
C VAL A 401 -8.79 18.77 -15.64
N ILE A 402 -8.64 19.98 -16.18
CA ILE A 402 -9.38 21.15 -15.70
C ILE A 402 -10.72 21.22 -16.41
N HIS A 403 -11.77 20.90 -15.67
CA HIS A 403 -13.14 20.90 -16.15
C HIS A 403 -13.78 22.28 -16.04
N GLN A 404 -13.27 23.16 -15.17
CA GLN A 404 -13.76 24.52 -15.07
C GLN A 404 -13.16 25.39 -16.18
N GLU A 405 -13.91 25.59 -17.27
CA GLU A 405 -13.50 26.45 -18.43
C GLU A 405 -13.02 27.87 -18.02
N GLN A 406 -13.51 28.40 -16.90
CA GLN A 406 -13.09 29.70 -16.38
C GLN A 406 -11.69 29.70 -15.75
N LEU A 407 -11.23 28.53 -15.29
CA LEU A 407 -9.90 28.34 -14.69
C LEU A 407 -8.84 28.02 -15.75
N SER A 408 -9.23 27.44 -16.90
CA SER A 408 -8.31 27.02 -17.97
C SER A 408 -7.96 28.11 -19.00
N GLN A 409 -8.67 29.25 -19.04
CA GLN A 409 -8.54 30.24 -20.13
C GLN A 409 -8.29 31.70 -19.71
N GLY A 410 -7.84 31.95 -18.48
CA GLY A 410 -7.35 33.29 -18.13
C GLY A 410 -5.93 33.51 -18.66
N ASP A 411 -5.66 34.63 -19.32
CA ASP A 411 -4.31 35.23 -19.43
C ASP A 411 -3.76 35.44 -18.01
N LEU A 412 -3.30 34.37 -17.34
CA LEU A 412 -2.64 34.48 -16.06
C LEU A 412 -1.41 35.37 -16.29
N PRO A 413 -1.16 36.36 -15.40
CA PRO A 413 0.06 37.13 -15.45
C PRO A 413 1.26 36.18 -15.59
N SER A 414 2.17 36.52 -16.51
CA SER A 414 3.42 35.79 -16.71
C SER A 414 4.09 35.54 -15.35
N GLY A 415 4.33 34.27 -14.99
CA GLY A 415 4.96 33.86 -13.74
C GLY A 415 4.04 33.15 -12.74
N ILE A 416 2.71 33.15 -12.94
CA ILE A 416 1.81 32.26 -12.20
C ILE A 416 1.79 30.91 -12.92
N PRO A 417 2.09 29.79 -12.25
CA PRO A 417 1.99 28.47 -12.87
C PRO A 417 0.54 28.24 -13.29
N ALA A 418 0.36 27.71 -14.50
CA ALA A 418 -0.96 27.32 -14.97
C ALA A 418 -1.52 26.28 -13.99
N LEU A 419 -2.82 26.40 -13.69
CA LEU A 419 -3.52 25.29 -13.04
C LEU A 419 -3.41 24.10 -13.99
N THR A 420 -3.10 22.93 -13.44
CA THR A 420 -2.96 21.68 -14.21
C THR A 420 -3.89 20.59 -13.72
N HIS A 421 -4.47 20.77 -12.53
CA HIS A 421 -5.24 19.76 -11.84
C HIS A 421 -6.46 20.37 -11.15
N GLU A 422 -7.40 19.53 -10.72
CA GLU A 422 -8.54 19.93 -9.91
C GLU A 422 -8.73 19.00 -8.71
N LEU A 423 -9.31 19.56 -7.65
CA LEU A 423 -9.84 18.80 -6.52
C LEU A 423 -11.34 19.01 -6.41
N LEU A 424 -12.02 17.91 -6.12
CA LEU A 424 -13.43 17.88 -5.80
C LEU A 424 -13.59 17.26 -4.40
N THR A 425 -14.30 17.93 -3.51
CA THR A 425 -14.56 17.48 -2.14
C THR A 425 -16.05 17.38 -1.92
N ILE A 426 -16.50 16.18 -1.55
CA ILE A 426 -17.88 15.84 -1.23
C ILE A 426 -17.90 15.45 0.24
N GLU A 427 -18.80 16.03 1.03
CA GLU A 427 -18.92 15.74 2.45
C GLU A 427 -20.34 15.26 2.77
N ASN A 428 -20.45 14.38 3.77
CA ASN A 428 -21.68 13.89 4.33
C ASN A 428 -21.88 14.51 5.71
N ASP A 429 -23.01 15.20 5.90
CA ASP A 429 -23.34 15.82 7.18
C ASP A 429 -24.06 14.86 8.15
N GLY A 430 -24.21 13.60 7.76
CA GLY A 430 -24.91 12.53 8.47
C GLY A 430 -26.33 12.28 7.96
N GLU A 431 -26.87 13.18 7.14
CA GLU A 431 -28.17 13.02 6.48
C GLU A 431 -28.04 12.96 4.95
N GLU A 432 -27.16 13.77 4.37
CA GLU A 432 -27.01 13.90 2.92
C GLU A 432 -25.57 14.16 2.50
N TRP A 433 -25.17 13.57 1.37
CA TRP A 433 -23.93 13.91 0.68
C TRP A 433 -24.09 15.21 -0.10
N SER A 434 -23.09 16.09 -0.05
CA SER A 434 -23.11 17.32 -0.84
C SER A 434 -21.71 17.75 -1.28
N LEU A 435 -21.63 18.36 -2.46
CA LEU A 435 -20.40 18.96 -2.97
C LEU A 435 -20.04 20.21 -2.16
N THR A 436 -18.95 20.15 -1.39
CA THR A 436 -18.51 21.27 -0.53
C THR A 436 -17.29 22.03 -1.08
N GLY A 437 -16.57 21.45 -2.03
CA GLY A 437 -15.43 22.12 -2.68
C GLY A 437 -15.16 21.63 -4.09
N TRP A 438 -14.86 22.57 -5.00
CA TRP A 438 -14.32 22.26 -6.33
C TRP A 438 -13.37 23.38 -6.75
N ALA A 439 -12.07 23.08 -6.80
CA ALA A 439 -11.04 24.08 -7.07
C ALA A 439 -9.90 23.50 -7.89
N GLY A 440 -9.39 24.30 -8.83
CA GLY A 440 -8.12 24.01 -9.51
C GLY A 440 -6.93 24.10 -8.56
N CYS A 441 -5.85 23.41 -8.90
CA CYS A 441 -4.58 23.50 -8.21
C CYS A 441 -3.39 23.32 -9.16
N VAL A 442 -2.21 23.62 -8.61
CA VAL A 442 -0.94 23.21 -9.18
C VAL A 442 -0.33 22.21 -8.22
N LEU A 443 0.11 21.05 -8.73
CA LEU A 443 0.80 20.06 -7.91
C LEU A 443 2.16 20.58 -7.47
N LYS A 444 2.34 20.68 -6.15
CA LYS A 444 3.59 21.05 -5.51
C LYS A 444 4.24 19.84 -4.88
N GLN A 445 5.54 19.66 -5.04
CA GLN A 445 6.27 18.61 -4.35
C GLN A 445 6.08 18.73 -2.83
N VAL A 446 5.89 17.60 -2.18
CA VAL A 446 5.99 17.49 -0.72
C VAL A 446 7.45 17.27 -0.39
N LEU A 447 8.01 18.16 0.42
CA LEU A 447 9.44 18.15 0.74
C LEU A 447 9.62 17.60 2.17
N PRO A 448 10.24 16.42 2.35
CA PRO A 448 10.50 15.90 3.68
C PRO A 448 11.31 16.90 4.51
N ASP A 449 10.85 17.17 5.73
CA ASP A 449 11.47 18.11 6.68
C ASP A 449 11.60 19.57 6.20
N HIS A 450 10.91 19.94 5.11
CA HIS A 450 10.97 21.28 4.51
C HIS A 450 9.59 21.80 4.11
N ASP A 451 9.40 23.10 4.27
CA ASP A 451 8.28 23.82 3.68
C ASP A 451 8.60 24.19 2.24
N VAL A 452 7.56 24.26 1.42
CA VAL A 452 7.64 24.71 0.03
C VAL A 452 7.89 26.22 -0.03
N ALA A 453 8.88 26.62 -0.82
CA ALA A 453 9.16 28.02 -1.11
C ALA A 453 8.44 28.50 -2.39
N ASP A 454 8.16 29.79 -2.47
CA ASP A 454 7.96 30.46 -3.75
C ASP A 454 9.28 31.08 -4.21
N VAL A 455 9.67 30.84 -5.46
CA VAL A 455 11.00 31.16 -5.99
C VAL A 455 10.88 32.05 -7.21
N GLU A 456 11.51 33.22 -7.17
CA GLU A 456 11.64 34.12 -8.31
C GLU A 456 13.12 34.42 -8.58
N LEU A 457 13.47 34.80 -9.81
CA LEU A 457 14.81 35.34 -10.10
C LEU A 457 14.92 36.76 -9.53
N ASP A 458 16.05 37.06 -8.89
CA ASP A 458 16.31 38.40 -8.38
C ASP A 458 16.53 39.39 -9.54
N PRO A 459 15.64 40.37 -9.77
CA PRO A 459 15.76 41.31 -10.87
C PRO A 459 16.99 42.22 -10.75
N ALA A 460 17.66 42.28 -9.59
CA ALA A 460 18.93 42.97 -9.43
C ALA A 460 20.10 42.28 -10.15
N PHE A 461 19.95 41.01 -10.52
CA PHE A 461 20.96 40.18 -11.17
C PHE A 461 20.43 39.60 -12.48
N ALA A 462 20.60 40.36 -13.58
CA ALA A 462 20.15 39.93 -14.89
C ALA A 462 20.83 38.61 -15.33
N VAL A 463 20.02 37.63 -15.73
CA VAL A 463 20.49 36.38 -16.33
C VAL A 463 20.97 36.64 -17.76
N THR A 464 22.19 36.20 -18.05
CA THR A 464 22.86 36.26 -19.36
C THR A 464 23.51 34.92 -19.69
N ALA A 465 23.87 34.67 -20.94
CA ALA A 465 24.52 33.41 -21.36
C ALA A 465 25.84 33.08 -20.65
N SER A 466 26.51 34.09 -20.09
CA SER A 466 27.73 33.91 -19.29
C SER A 466 27.48 33.74 -17.78
N THR A 467 26.22 33.64 -17.35
CA THR A 467 25.87 33.54 -15.93
C THR A 467 26.27 32.18 -15.39
N THR A 468 27.09 32.18 -14.34
CA THR A 468 27.54 31.00 -13.61
C THR A 468 27.01 30.97 -12.17
N GLN A 469 26.20 31.95 -11.79
CA GLN A 469 25.59 32.05 -10.48
C GLN A 469 24.18 32.62 -10.65
N LEU A 470 23.17 31.85 -10.26
CA LEU A 470 21.77 32.26 -10.28
C LEU A 470 21.42 32.89 -8.93
N HIS A 471 20.73 34.02 -8.96
CA HIS A 471 20.27 34.71 -7.76
C HIS A 471 18.75 34.66 -7.72
N PHE A 472 18.22 34.19 -6.60
CA PHE A 472 16.80 34.00 -6.36
C PHE A 472 16.31 34.88 -5.21
N LEU A 473 15.07 35.33 -5.32
CA LEU A 473 14.26 35.80 -4.21
C LEU A 473 13.34 34.65 -3.80
N VAL A 474 13.51 34.19 -2.57
CA VAL A 474 12.80 33.03 -2.01
C VAL A 474 11.84 33.54 -0.96
N THR A 475 10.55 33.22 -1.11
CA THR A 475 9.48 33.68 -0.23
C THR A 475 8.87 32.50 0.53
N GLU A 476 8.80 32.64 1.86
CA GLU A 476 8.09 31.68 2.72
C GLU A 476 6.59 31.98 2.67
N LEU A 477 5.80 31.02 2.14
CA LEU A 477 4.35 31.15 2.08
C LEU A 477 3.69 31.00 3.47
N GLY A 478 4.34 30.25 4.36
CA GLY A 478 3.94 30.08 5.76
C GLY A 478 4.31 31.29 6.62
N CYS A 479 3.54 31.51 7.69
CA CYS A 479 3.92 32.53 8.68
C CYS A 479 4.92 31.99 9.69
N SER A 480 6.06 32.65 9.78
CA SER A 480 7.09 32.39 10.78
C SER A 480 7.60 33.69 11.38
N PRO A 481 7.82 33.76 12.71
CA PRO A 481 8.49 34.89 13.34
C PRO A 481 10.02 34.79 13.21
N THR A 482 10.54 33.63 12.79
CA THR A 482 11.96 33.41 12.60
C THR A 482 12.37 33.94 11.23
N PRO A 483 13.45 34.74 11.14
CA PRO A 483 13.96 35.21 9.86
C PRO A 483 14.19 34.06 8.88
N LEU A 484 13.78 34.23 7.63
CA LEU A 484 13.97 33.27 6.55
C LEU A 484 15.46 33.06 6.18
N GLU A 485 16.28 34.07 6.41
CA GLU A 485 17.72 34.02 6.14
C GLU A 485 18.40 32.86 6.90
N GLY A 486 19.09 31.98 6.17
CA GLY A 486 19.74 30.79 6.71
C GLY A 486 18.83 29.57 6.91
N ARG A 487 17.53 29.67 6.57
CA ARG A 487 16.59 28.53 6.53
C ARG A 487 16.32 28.02 5.11
N VAL A 488 16.60 28.83 4.09
CA VAL A 488 16.52 28.43 2.68
C VAL A 488 17.66 27.46 2.35
N GLU A 489 17.33 26.34 1.72
CA GLU A 489 18.28 25.30 1.31
C GLU A 489 18.05 24.89 -0.15
N LEU A 490 19.15 24.61 -0.85
CA LEU A 490 19.12 23.95 -2.16
C LEU A 490 18.98 22.46 -1.94
N LEU A 491 17.83 21.91 -2.29
CA LEU A 491 17.53 20.48 -2.11
C LEU A 491 17.96 19.66 -3.32
N ASP A 492 17.75 20.20 -4.53
CA ASP A 492 18.18 19.58 -5.77
C ASP A 492 18.55 20.63 -6.83
N LEU A 493 19.50 20.29 -7.68
CA LEU A 493 19.96 21.08 -8.82
C LEU A 493 20.24 20.16 -10.00
N GLN A 494 19.45 20.29 -11.06
CA GLN A 494 19.67 19.57 -12.31
C GLN A 494 20.22 20.52 -13.36
N GLU A 495 21.44 20.27 -13.81
CA GLU A 495 22.11 21.04 -14.86
C GLU A 495 22.10 20.23 -16.17
N PHE A 496 21.46 20.78 -17.20
CA PHE A 496 21.40 20.20 -18.54
C PHE A 496 22.38 20.96 -19.43
N ALA A 497 23.46 20.29 -19.84
CA ALA A 497 24.60 20.92 -20.50
C ALA A 497 24.19 21.74 -21.74
N GLY A 498 24.17 23.07 -21.59
CA GLY A 498 23.81 24.03 -22.63
C GLY A 498 22.31 24.12 -22.95
N GLU A 499 21.45 23.41 -22.22
CA GLU A 499 20.00 23.36 -22.44
C GLU A 499 19.22 24.10 -21.36
N GLY A 500 19.66 24.04 -20.11
CA GLY A 500 19.00 24.72 -19.01
C GLY A 500 19.40 24.22 -17.63
N VAL A 501 18.72 24.76 -16.62
CA VAL A 501 18.90 24.39 -15.22
C VAL A 501 17.54 24.31 -14.56
N GLU A 502 17.34 23.31 -13.72
CA GLU A 502 16.18 23.19 -12.86
C GLU A 502 16.59 23.16 -11.39
N VAL A 503 15.87 23.92 -10.56
CA VAL A 503 16.23 24.16 -9.16
C VAL A 503 15.07 23.77 -8.25
N LEU A 504 15.38 23.08 -7.16
CA LEU A 504 14.45 22.83 -6.06
C LEU A 504 14.98 23.47 -4.77
N LEU A 505 14.30 24.51 -4.30
CA LEU A 505 14.62 25.18 -3.03
C LEU A 505 13.56 24.84 -1.98
N GLY A 506 14.02 24.45 -0.79
CA GLY A 506 13.17 24.21 0.37
C GLY A 506 13.45 25.20 1.50
N ILE A 507 12.51 25.32 2.43
CA ILE A 507 12.66 26.13 3.63
C ILE A 507 12.60 25.23 4.85
N ARG A 508 13.66 25.17 5.65
CA ARG A 508 13.60 24.45 6.93
C ARG A 508 12.50 25.06 7.82
N PRO A 509 11.57 24.27 8.37
CA PRO A 509 10.49 24.79 9.19
C PRO A 509 11.03 25.53 10.41
N ALA A 510 10.40 26.64 10.75
CA ALA A 510 10.68 27.30 12.01
C ALA A 510 9.93 26.60 13.14
N PRO A 511 10.43 26.65 14.38
CA PRO A 511 9.64 26.27 15.54
C PRO A 511 8.36 27.11 15.56
N SER A 512 7.20 26.48 15.42
CA SER A 512 5.92 27.18 15.47
C SER A 512 5.59 27.54 16.91
N ASP A 513 5.65 28.83 17.25
CA ASP A 513 5.19 29.37 18.54
C ASP A 513 3.81 30.04 18.42
N GLY A 514 3.11 29.79 17.31
CA GLY A 514 1.78 30.34 17.03
C GLY A 514 1.78 31.82 16.65
N ALA A 515 2.93 32.38 16.25
CA ALA A 515 3.00 33.76 15.80
C ALA A 515 2.28 33.96 14.45
N THR A 516 1.36 34.92 14.42
CA THR A 516 0.81 35.48 13.19
C THR A 516 1.76 36.54 12.65
N CYS A 517 2.09 36.48 11.37
CA CYS A 517 2.90 37.49 10.69
C CYS A 517 2.04 38.30 9.73
N ASP A 518 2.26 39.61 9.64
CA ASP A 518 1.45 40.49 8.78
C ASP A 518 1.85 40.39 7.29
N THR A 519 3.05 39.90 7.01
CA THR A 519 3.61 39.80 5.65
C THR A 519 4.50 38.57 5.49
N PRO A 520 4.43 37.85 4.34
CA PRO A 520 5.40 36.83 3.97
C PRO A 520 6.84 37.36 4.05
N GLN A 521 7.78 36.50 4.43
CA GLN A 521 9.20 36.85 4.45
C GLN A 521 9.86 36.45 3.13
N THR A 522 10.71 37.32 2.60
CA THR A 522 11.52 37.05 1.40
C THR A 522 13.01 37.18 1.73
N ALA A 523 13.81 36.23 1.26
CA ALA A 523 15.27 36.21 1.43
C ALA A 523 15.95 35.99 0.08
N ALA A 524 17.12 36.61 -0.11
CA ALA A 524 17.95 36.35 -1.27
C ALA A 524 18.72 35.02 -1.09
N PHE A 525 18.82 34.23 -2.16
CA PHE A 525 19.57 32.98 -2.18
C PHE A 525 20.34 32.88 -3.50
N ALA A 526 21.56 32.34 -3.47
CA ALA A 526 22.40 32.21 -4.66
C ALA A 526 22.80 30.75 -4.88
N VAL A 527 22.75 30.30 -6.13
CA VAL A 527 23.14 28.96 -6.56
C VAL A 527 24.26 29.08 -7.58
N ASP A 528 25.40 28.45 -7.30
CA ASP A 528 26.51 28.36 -8.24
C ASP A 528 26.23 27.25 -9.27
N LEU A 529 26.50 27.55 -10.54
CA LEU A 529 26.41 26.59 -11.65
C LEU A 529 27.80 26.03 -11.98
N SER A 530 27.84 24.79 -12.45
CA SER A 530 29.08 24.13 -12.88
C SER A 530 29.63 24.72 -14.19
N GLU A 531 28.73 25.18 -15.07
CA GLU A 531 29.03 25.83 -16.34
C GLU A 531 28.14 27.08 -16.55
N PRO A 532 28.52 27.99 -17.47
CA PRO A 532 27.63 29.10 -17.83
C PRO A 532 26.31 28.59 -18.43
N ILE A 533 25.19 29.20 -18.06
CA ILE A 533 23.84 28.75 -18.46
C ILE A 533 23.57 28.79 -19.98
N GLY A 534 24.32 29.59 -20.74
CA GLY A 534 24.08 29.74 -22.17
C GLY A 534 22.71 30.37 -22.48
N ASP A 535 22.09 29.93 -23.57
CA ASP A 535 20.74 30.36 -23.94
C ASP A 535 19.64 29.46 -23.32
N GLY A 536 20.00 28.65 -22.33
CA GLY A 536 19.12 27.66 -21.71
C GLY A 536 18.04 28.24 -20.80
N PHE A 537 17.10 27.39 -20.39
CA PHE A 537 15.99 27.77 -19.49
C PHE A 537 16.37 27.68 -18.01
N ILE A 538 15.58 28.32 -17.14
CA ILE A 538 15.62 28.14 -15.69
C ILE A 538 14.23 27.68 -15.22
N GLY A 539 14.14 26.49 -14.65
CA GLY A 539 12.90 25.91 -14.11
C GLY A 539 12.89 25.81 -12.58
N ASP A 540 11.74 26.06 -11.98
CA ASP A 540 11.43 25.84 -10.57
C ASP A 540 10.72 24.49 -10.40
N ARG A 541 11.45 23.50 -9.85
CA ARG A 541 10.96 22.11 -9.65
C ARG A 541 10.07 21.95 -8.43
N THR A 542 9.74 23.04 -7.73
CA THR A 542 8.73 22.99 -6.67
C THR A 542 7.42 22.40 -7.18
N TYR A 543 7.14 22.53 -8.47
CA TYR A 543 5.95 22.03 -9.13
C TYR A 543 6.24 20.74 -9.90
N MET A 544 5.23 19.87 -10.05
CA MET A 544 5.36 18.63 -10.83
C MET A 544 5.81 18.92 -12.27
N GLU A 545 5.17 19.90 -12.90
CA GLU A 545 5.65 20.50 -14.14
C GLU A 545 6.50 21.72 -13.78
N PRO A 546 7.82 21.72 -14.06
CA PRO A 546 8.68 22.81 -13.64
C PRO A 546 8.18 24.17 -14.14
N ARG A 547 8.03 25.12 -13.21
CA ARG A 547 7.62 26.49 -13.57
C ARG A 547 8.80 27.23 -14.16
N LEU A 548 8.67 27.71 -15.40
CA LEU A 548 9.72 28.48 -16.05
C LEU A 548 9.89 29.86 -15.39
N LEU A 549 11.10 30.13 -14.94
CA LEU A 549 11.54 31.42 -14.41
C LEU A 549 12.25 32.26 -15.48
N HIS A 550 12.90 31.60 -16.45
CA HIS A 550 13.61 32.24 -17.56
C HIS A 550 13.72 31.32 -18.78
N GLY A 551 13.72 31.93 -19.97
CA GLY A 551 13.88 31.22 -21.24
C GLY A 551 12.63 30.42 -21.64
N GLU A 552 12.76 29.70 -22.76
CA GLU A 552 11.82 28.66 -23.17
C GLU A 552 12.61 27.35 -23.21
N PRO A 553 12.06 26.24 -22.67
CA PRO A 553 12.70 24.95 -22.84
C PRO A 553 12.74 24.65 -24.34
N THR A 554 13.88 24.17 -24.83
CA THR A 554 13.94 23.72 -26.22
C THR A 554 13.06 22.49 -26.31
N PRO A 555 11.96 22.49 -27.11
CA PRO A 555 11.12 21.31 -27.21
C PRO A 555 11.99 20.13 -27.64
N GLU A 556 11.86 19.02 -26.92
CA GLU A 556 12.63 17.79 -27.15
C GLU A 556 12.70 17.46 -28.66
N ARG A 557 13.90 17.09 -29.11
CA ARG A 557 14.22 16.88 -30.52
C ARG A 557 14.09 15.43 -30.96
#